data_AF-A0A2M6Z4Z7-F1
#
_entry.id   AF-A0A2M6Z4Z7-F1
#
_cell.length_a   1.000
_cell.length_b   1.000
_cell.length_c   1.000
_cell.angle_alpha   90.00
_cell.angle_beta   90.00
_cell.angle_gamma   90.00
#
_symmetry.space_group_name_H-M   'P 1'
#
loop_
_entity.id
_entity.type
_entity.pdbx_description
1 polymer ?
#
loop_
_entity_poly.entity_id
_entity_poly.type
_entity_poly.pdbx_seq_one_letter_code
_entity_poly.pdbx_strand_id
1 'polypeptide(L)'
;MKPIRLSEHAKEQCIFRGTTEEEVIETIKTSFWQPIELKRQECKKDFAFEHEWNKRYYKTKQVRPIFVEEDTEIVVITIYTYYF
;
A
#
# COMPACT_ATOMS: atom_id res chain seq x y z
N MET A 1 17.55 1.29 3.49
CA MET A 1 16.36 1.02 2.65
C MET A 1 16.32 2.07 1.54
N LYS A 2 15.97 1.67 0.31
CA LYS A 2 15.90 2.57 -0.84
C LYS A 2 14.78 3.61 -0.67
N PRO A 3 14.88 4.80 -1.29
CA PRO A 3 13.77 5.74 -1.40
C PRO A 3 12.53 5.04 -1.99
N ILE A 4 11.36 5.40 -1.47
CA ILE A 4 10.08 4.88 -1.94
C ILE A 4 9.38 5.99 -2.71
N ARG A 5 9.05 5.74 -3.97
CA ARG A 5 8.32 6.67 -4.82
C ARG A 5 7.01 6.04 -5.26
N LEU A 6 5.91 6.75 -5.03
CA LEU A 6 4.63 6.39 -5.60
C LEU A 6 4.54 6.94 -7.02
N SER A 7 4.19 6.07 -7.99
CA SER A 7 3.79 6.53 -9.32
C SER A 7 2.57 7.44 -9.22
N GLU A 8 2.34 8.29 -10.22
CA GLU A 8 1.15 9.16 -10.27
C GLU A 8 -0.14 8.35 -10.13
N HIS A 9 -0.23 7.24 -10.86
CA HIS A 9 -1.33 6.28 -10.73
C HIS A 9 -1.50 5.77 -9.28
N ALA A 10 -0.40 5.40 -8.61
CA ALA A 10 -0.46 4.93 -7.22
C ALA A 10 -0.96 6.02 -6.26
N LYS A 11 -0.56 7.28 -6.47
CA LYS A 11 -1.03 8.42 -5.67
C LYS A 11 -2.53 8.66 -5.83
N GLU A 12 -3.03 8.59 -7.07
CA GLU A 12 -4.48 8.65 -7.33
C GLU A 12 -5.20 7.50 -6.62
N GLN A 13 -4.69 6.28 -6.72
CA GLN A 13 -5.29 5.11 -6.06
C GLN A 13 -5.35 5.27 -4.53
N CYS A 14 -4.36 5.93 -3.90
CA CYS A 14 -4.42 6.22 -2.46
C CYS A 14 -5.71 6.96 -2.08
N ILE A 15 -6.02 8.04 -2.81
CA ILE A 15 -7.21 8.86 -2.58
C ILE A 15 -8.49 8.03 -2.82
N PHE A 16 -8.58 7.37 -3.98
CA PHE A 16 -9.77 6.59 -4.35
C PHE A 16 -10.05 5.41 -3.41
N ARG A 17 -9.00 4.86 -2.79
CA ARG A 17 -9.07 3.66 -1.96
C ARG A 17 -9.07 3.94 -0.46
N GLY A 18 -8.93 5.20 -0.05
CA GLY A 18 -8.98 5.60 1.36
C GLY A 18 -7.72 5.23 2.14
N THR A 19 -6.56 5.31 1.49
CA THR A 19 -5.24 5.13 2.13
C THR A 19 -4.36 6.34 1.87
N THR A 20 -3.33 6.50 2.69
CA THR A 20 -2.36 7.60 2.61
C THR A 20 -1.02 7.13 2.05
N GLU A 21 -0.17 8.06 1.60
CA GLU A 21 1.20 7.70 1.19
C GLU A 21 2.01 7.18 2.39
N GLU A 22 1.76 7.73 3.58
CA GLU A 22 2.41 7.37 4.84
C GLU A 22 2.13 5.92 5.21
N GLU A 23 0.87 5.48 5.16
CA GLU A 23 0.49 4.08 5.42
C GLU A 23 1.14 3.11 4.42
N VAL A 24 1.24 3.52 3.14
CA VAL A 24 1.91 2.73 2.10
C VAL A 24 3.40 2.60 2.39
N ILE A 25 4.07 3.72 2.68
CA ILE A 25 5.50 3.78 3.03
C ILE A 25 5.78 2.95 4.28
N GLU A 26 4.93 3.07 5.31
CA GLU A 26 5.05 2.31 6.55
C GLU A 26 4.90 0.80 6.30
N THR A 27 3.91 0.41 5.48
CA THR A 27 3.68 -0.99 5.09
C THR A 27 4.93 -1.57 4.44
N ILE A 28 5.50 -0.88 3.45
CA ILE A 28 6.72 -1.33 2.75
C ILE A 28 7.93 -1.37 3.69
N LYS A 29 8.04 -0.44 4.65
CA LYS A 29 9.15 -0.39 5.61
C LYS A 29 9.13 -1.48 6.68
N THR A 30 7.94 -1.95 7.07
CA THR A 30 7.77 -2.73 8.30
C THR A 30 7.24 -4.14 8.08
N SER A 31 6.65 -4.42 6.92
CA SER A 31 6.12 -5.75 6.60
C SER A 31 7.11 -6.60 5.79
N PHE A 32 6.94 -7.91 5.89
CA PHE A 32 7.68 -8.86 5.05
C PHE A 32 7.24 -8.76 3.59
N TRP A 33 8.20 -8.73 2.67
CA TRP A 33 7.96 -8.66 1.24
C TRP A 33 7.81 -10.05 0.64
N GLN A 34 6.80 -10.21 -0.21
CA GLN A 34 6.51 -11.44 -0.92
C GLN A 34 6.63 -11.19 -2.43
N PRO A 35 7.40 -12.02 -3.15
CA PRO A 35 7.46 -11.92 -4.59
C PRO A 35 6.11 -12.32 -5.19
N ILE A 36 5.73 -11.62 -6.25
CA ILE A 36 4.61 -11.98 -7.11
C ILE A 36 5.07 -12.02 -8.57
N GLU A 37 4.14 -12.23 -9.49
CA GLU A 37 4.43 -12.31 -10.93
C GLU A 37 5.14 -11.05 -11.48
N LEU A 38 5.87 -11.21 -12.58
CA LEU A 38 6.50 -10.12 -13.33
C LEU A 38 7.53 -9.30 -12.54
N LYS A 39 8.32 -9.94 -11.66
CA LYS A 39 9.36 -9.31 -10.81
C LYS A 39 8.83 -8.26 -9.84
N ARG A 40 7.52 -8.28 -9.56
CA ARG A 40 6.91 -7.39 -8.59
C ARG A 40 7.00 -7.99 -7.20
N GLN A 41 6.91 -7.14 -6.21
CA GLN A 41 6.85 -7.46 -4.80
C GLN A 41 5.55 -6.91 -4.23
N GLU A 42 5.05 -7.57 -3.21
CA GLU A 42 3.97 -7.05 -2.39
C GLU A 42 4.28 -7.23 -0.91
N CYS A 43 3.61 -6.43 -0.10
CA CYS A 43 3.51 -6.68 1.33
C CYS A 43 2.13 -6.21 1.78
N LYS A 44 1.77 -6.53 3.02
CA LYS A 44 0.50 -6.08 3.59
C LYS A 44 0.66 -5.72 5.05
N LYS A 45 -0.14 -4.77 5.51
CA LYS A 45 -0.21 -4.36 6.91
C LYS A 45 -1.64 -3.96 7.27
N ASP A 46 -2.06 -4.36 8.45
CA ASP A 46 -3.34 -3.99 9.02
C ASP A 46 -3.16 -2.75 9.91
N PHE A 47 -4.04 -1.77 9.73
CA PHE A 47 -4.13 -0.54 10.50
C PHE A 47 -5.46 -0.50 11.24
N ALA A 48 -5.45 0.02 12.47
CA ALA A 48 -6.68 0.42 13.12
C ALA A 48 -7.33 1.53 12.29
N PHE A 49 -8.58 1.34 11.90
CA PHE A 49 -9.32 2.29 11.07
C PHE A 49 -10.45 2.93 11.85
N GLU A 50 -11.30 2.15 12.53
CA GLU A 50 -12.38 2.63 13.41
C GLU A 50 -13.24 3.75 12.81
N HIS A 51 -13.47 3.69 11.51
CA HIS A 51 -14.14 4.71 10.72
C HIS A 51 -15.09 4.09 9.70
N GLU A 52 -15.93 4.95 9.11
CA GLU A 52 -16.82 4.57 8.02
C GLU A 52 -16.08 4.64 6.68
N TRP A 53 -16.24 3.59 5.87
CA TRP A 53 -15.86 3.59 4.47
C TRP A 53 -17.06 3.14 3.64
N ASN A 54 -17.47 3.93 2.64
CA ASN A 54 -18.62 3.63 1.78
C ASN A 54 -19.90 3.23 2.54
N LYS A 55 -20.30 4.02 3.56
CA LYS A 55 -21.52 3.79 4.37
C LYS A 55 -21.50 2.55 5.26
N ARG A 56 -20.32 1.98 5.51
CA ARG A 56 -20.13 0.87 6.44
C ARG A 56 -18.96 1.13 7.38
N TYR A 57 -19.17 0.85 8.66
CA TYR A 57 -18.13 0.93 9.68
C TYR A 57 -17.18 -0.28 9.59
N TYR A 58 -15.88 -0.01 9.69
CA TYR A 58 -14.84 -1.04 9.70
C TYR A 58 -13.85 -0.76 10.82
N LYS A 59 -13.40 -1.82 11.49
CA LYS A 59 -12.41 -1.70 12.56
C LYS A 59 -11.01 -1.68 11.99
N THR A 60 -10.79 -2.43 10.92
CA THR A 60 -9.46 -2.63 10.34
C THR A 60 -9.44 -2.22 8.88
N LYS A 61 -8.34 -1.58 8.49
CA LYS A 61 -7.97 -1.34 7.10
C LYS A 61 -6.65 -2.05 6.82
N GLN A 62 -6.63 -2.95 5.84
CA GLN A 62 -5.41 -3.57 5.35
C GLN A 62 -4.91 -2.80 4.12
N VAL A 63 -3.67 -2.35 4.15
CA VAL A 63 -2.99 -1.73 3.00
C VAL A 63 -2.06 -2.76 2.37
N ARG A 64 -2.15 -2.94 1.06
CA ARG A 64 -1.38 -3.92 0.28
C ARG A 64 -0.82 -3.25 -0.98
N PRO A 65 0.36 -2.62 -0.90
CA PRO A 65 1.02 -2.06 -2.06
C PRO A 65 1.68 -3.15 -2.92
N ILE A 66 1.66 -2.94 -4.23
CA ILE A 66 2.42 -3.69 -5.22
C ILE A 66 3.47 -2.75 -5.81
N PHE A 67 4.72 -3.18 -5.77
CA PHE A 67 5.87 -2.36 -6.14
C PHE A 67 6.95 -3.18 -6.82
N VAL A 68 7.90 -2.48 -7.45
CA VAL A 68 9.13 -3.08 -7.95
C VAL A 68 10.29 -2.47 -7.18
N GLU A 69 11.24 -3.30 -6.79
CA GLU A 69 12.51 -2.85 -6.27
C GLU A 69 13.49 -2.68 -7.45
N GLU A 70 13.77 -1.44 -7.83
CA GLU A 70 14.78 -1.09 -8.83
C GLU A 70 16.14 -0.84 -8.15
N ASP A 71 17.19 -0.58 -8.93
CA ASP A 71 18.56 -0.43 -8.40
C ASP A 71 18.69 0.72 -7.40
N THR A 72 17.99 1.83 -7.62
CA THR A 72 18.11 3.06 -6.83
C THR A 72 16.87 3.38 -5.99
N GLU A 73 15.70 2.88 -6.35
CA GLU A 73 14.42 3.21 -5.70
C GLU A 73 13.45 2.02 -5.64
N ILE A 74 12.43 2.15 -4.81
CA ILE A 74 11.26 1.28 -4.79
C ILE A 74 10.11 2.06 -5.45
N VAL A 75 9.59 1.53 -6.55
CA VAL A 75 8.52 2.18 -7.32
C VAL A 75 7.20 1.49 -7.03
N VAL A 76 6.27 2.21 -6.39
CA VAL A 76 4.92 1.71 -6.12
C VAL A 76 4.06 1.85 -7.38
N ILE A 77 3.55 0.72 -7.86
CA ILE A 77 2.76 0.63 -9.09
C ILE A 77 1.28 0.82 -8.79
N THR A 78 0.76 0.10 -7.78
CA THR A 78 -0.64 0.19 -7.37
C THR A 78 -0.79 -0.20 -5.91
N ILE A 79 -1.90 0.17 -5.28
CA ILE A 79 -2.18 -0.14 -3.88
C ILE A 79 -3.57 -0.70 -3.75
N TYR A 80 -3.74 -1.86 -3.10
CA TYR A 80 -5.04 -2.37 -2.67
C TYR A 80 -5.30 -2.03 -1.22
N THR A 81 -6.55 -1.75 -0.90
CA THR A 81 -7.05 -1.58 0.46
C THR A 81 -8.20 -2.52 0.71
N TYR A 82 -8.21 -3.19 1.84
CA TYR A 82 -9.31 -4.04 2.28
C TYR A 82 -9.83 -3.52 3.62
N TYR A 83 -11.14 -3.58 3.82
CA TYR A 83 -11.79 -3.10 5.03
C TYR A 83 -12.61 -4.25 5.63
N PHE A 84 -12.41 -4.54 6.93
CA PHE A 84 -13.12 -5.60 7.65
C PHE A 84 -13.30 -5.29 9.15
#